data_AF-A0A9E4TKI1-F1
#
_entry.id   AF-A0A9E4TKI1-F1
#
_cell.length_a   1.000
_cell.length_b   1.000
_cell.length_c   1.000
_cell.angle_alpha   90.00
_cell.angle_beta   90.00
_cell.angle_gamma   90.00
#
_symmetry.space_group_name_H-M   'P 1'
#
loop_
_entity.id
_entity.type
_entity.pdbx_description
1 polymer ?
#
loop_
_entity_poly.entity_id
_entity_poly.type
_entity_poly.pdbx_seq_one_letter_code
_entity_poly.pdbx_strand_id
1 'polypeptide(L)' 'MASVSLREGEDPEVLLKRFQTTMQRSGILRELRNRRFFRTKGEQLRLDKQRSLRRMRRRRNR' A
#
# COMPACT_ATOMS: atom_id res chain seq x y z
N MET A 1 0.66 -10.40 -9.38
CA MET A 1 -0.54 -9.55 -9.28
C MET A 1 -1.37 -10.02 -8.10
N ALA A 2 -2.02 -9.11 -7.37
CA ALA A 2 -2.91 -9.49 -6.28
C ALA A 2 -4.26 -9.93 -6.87
N SER A 3 -4.66 -11.18 -6.62
CA SER A 3 -5.97 -11.73 -6.98
C SER A 3 -6.63 -12.35 -5.74
N VAL A 4 -7.96 -12.43 -5.76
CA VAL A 4 -8.76 -13.14 -4.75
C VAL A 4 -9.80 -14.00 -5.46
N SER A 5 -10.08 -15.18 -4.92
CA SER A 5 -11.21 -16.02 -5.32
C SER A 5 -12.38 -15.84 -4.36
N LEU A 6 -13.59 -15.92 -4.91
CA LEU A 6 -14.84 -15.97 -4.16
C LEU A 6 -14.86 -17.26 -3.32
N ARG A 7 -15.25 -17.13 -2.05
CA ARG A 7 -15.47 -18.28 -1.15
C ARG A 7 -16.96 -18.64 -1.13
N GLU A 8 -17.26 -19.88 -0.77
CA GLU A 8 -18.64 -20.32 -0.59
C GLU A 8 -19.34 -19.49 0.49
N GLY A 9 -20.55 -19.01 0.19
CA GLY A 9 -21.35 -18.18 1.08
C GLY A 9 -20.76 -16.79 1.38
N GLU A 10 -19.69 -16.37 0.69
CA GLU A 10 -19.09 -15.06 0.90
C GLU A 10 -19.94 -13.94 0.28
N ASP A 11 -20.27 -12.96 1.11
CA ASP A 11 -20.93 -11.75 0.64
C ASP A 11 -20.02 -10.96 -0.33
N PRO A 12 -20.56 -10.44 -1.45
CA PRO A 12 -19.78 -9.69 -2.44
C PRO A 12 -19.00 -8.48 -1.87
N GLU A 13 -19.52 -7.81 -0.85
CA GLU A 13 -18.86 -6.67 -0.22
C GLU A 13 -17.62 -7.12 0.57
N VAL A 14 -17.69 -8.30 1.20
CA VAL A 14 -16.57 -8.91 1.92
C VAL A 14 -15.45 -9.30 0.94
N LEU A 15 -15.80 -9.88 -0.20
CA LEU A 15 -14.85 -10.19 -1.27
C LEU A 15 -14.11 -8.92 -1.74
N LEU A 16 -14.82 -7.81 -1.95
CA LEU A 16 -14.23 -6.53 -2.36
C LEU A 16 -13.27 -5.98 -1.29
N LYS A 17 -13.64 -6.03 0.00
CA LYS A 17 -12.75 -5.60 1.10
C LYS A 17 -11.46 -6.42 1.16
N ARG A 18 -11.54 -7.73 0.93
CA ARG A 18 -10.37 -8.61 0.83
C ARG A 18 -9.50 -8.27 -0.38
N PHE A 19 -10.11 -8.04 -1.54
CA PHE A 19 -9.38 -7.63 -2.73
C PHE A 19 -8.63 -6.31 -2.49
N GLN A 20 -9.32 -5.29 -1.95
CA GLN A 20 -8.72 -3.99 -1.62
C GLN A 20 -7.56 -4.14 -0.63
N THR A 21 -7.73 -4.95 0.41
CA THR A 21 -6.66 -5.22 1.39
C THR A 21 -5.46 -5.91 0.74
N THR A 22 -5.70 -6.90 -0.13
CA THR A 22 -4.63 -7.63 -0.84
C THR A 22 -3.89 -6.70 -1.80
N MET A 23 -4.62 -5.85 -2.54
CA MET A 23 -4.06 -4.80 -3.39
C MET A 23 -3.20 -3.81 -2.60
N GLN A 24 -3.70 -3.32 -1.45
CA GLN A 24 -2.95 -2.41 -0.59
C GLN A 24 -1.68 -3.06 -0.03
N ARG A 25 -1.75 -4.34 0.38
CA ARG A 25 -0.59 -5.11 0.88
C ARG A 25 0.46 -5.34 -0.21
N SER A 26 0.02 -5.64 -1.44
CA SER A 26 0.93 -5.83 -2.59
C SER A 26 1.74 -4.57 -2.91
N GLY A 27 1.21 -3.39 -2.58
CA GLY A 27 1.89 -2.11 -2.82
C GLY A 27 1.97 -1.68 -4.29
N ILE A 28 1.39 -2.42 -5.23
CA ILE A 28 1.51 -2.16 -6.68
C ILE A 28 1.11 -0.74 -7.07
N LEU A 29 0.00 -0.22 -6.52
CA LEU A 29 -0.47 1.15 -6.81
C LEU A 29 0.51 2.21 -6.27
N ARG A 30 1.12 1.96 -5.11
CA ARG A 30 2.13 2.85 -4.53
C ARG A 30 3.38 2.86 -5.39
N GLU A 31 3.79 1.70 -5.89
CA GLU A 31 4.94 1.54 -6.76
C GLU A 31 4.74 2.28 -8.09
N LEU A 32 3.63 2.04 -8.78
CA LEU A 32 3.28 2.75 -10.01
C LEU A 32 3.27 4.27 -9.81
N ARG A 33 2.67 4.76 -8.72
CA ARG A 33 2.70 6.19 -8.38
C ARG A 33 4.12 6.71 -8.13
N ASN A 34 4.99 5.90 -7.53
CA ASN A 34 6.37 6.28 -7.28
C ASN A 34 7.20 6.33 -8.56
N ARG A 35 6.88 5.51 -9.56
CA ARG A 35 7.53 5.45 -10.87
C ARG A 35 6.96 6.44 -11.89
N ARG A 36 5.82 7.11 -11.59
CA ARG A 36 5.13 8.04 -12.50
C ARG A 36 6.02 9.17 -13.03
N PHE A 37 6.96 9.65 -12.21
CA PHE A 37 7.88 10.72 -12.58
C PHE A 37 9.29 10.36 -12.11
N PHE A 38 10.30 10.86 -12.83
CA PHE A 38 11.69 10.76 -12.39
C PHE A 38 11.88 11.44 -11.04
N ARG A 39 12.67 10.82 -10.17
CA ARG A 39 13.10 11.37 -8.88
C ARG A 39 14.59 11.16 -8.73
N THR A 40 15.26 12.18 -8.21
CA THR A 40 16.68 12.06 -7.88
C THR A 40 16.87 11.15 -6.65
N LYS A 41 18.07 10.60 -6.48
CA LYS A 41 18.42 9.79 -5.30
C LYS A 41 18.19 10.57 -3.99
N GLY A 42 18.53 11.86 -3.96
CA GLY A 42 18.33 12.72 -2.80
C GLY A 42 16.85 12.94 -2.45
N GLU A 43 16.00 13.14 -3.46
CA GLU A 43 14.55 13.26 -3.25
C GLU A 43 13.97 11.96 -2.70
N GLN A 44 14.34 10.82 -3.27
CA GLN A 44 13.90 9.51 -2.82
C GLN A 44 14.28 9.25 -1.35
N LEU A 45 15.53 9.56 -0.96
CA LEU A 45 16.01 9.43 0.41
C LEU A 45 15.21 10.31 1.38
N ARG A 46 14.93 11.56 1.01
CA ARG A 46 14.12 12.49 1.81
C ARG A 46 12.71 11.95 2.03
N LEU A 47 12.07 11.45 0.98
CA LEU A 47 10.72 10.87 1.05
C LEU A 47 10.67 9.62 1.94
N ASP A 48 11.67 8.75 1.86
CA ASP A 48 11.73 7.53 2.65
C ASP A 48 12.04 7.81 4.13
N LYS A 49 12.94 8.76 4.43
CA LYS A 49 13.15 9.26 5.80
C LYS A 49 11.85 9.81 6.39
N GLN A 50 11.15 10.67 5.66
CA GLN A 50 9.87 11.25 6.10
C GLN A 50 8.80 10.17 6.29
N ARG A 51 8.76 9.16 5.41
CA ARG A 51 7.85 8.01 5.51
C ARG A 51 8.15 7.16 6.75
N SER A 52 9.42 6.89 7.04
CA SER A 52 9.85 6.14 8.23
C SER A 52 9.44 6.85 9.52
N LEU A 53 9.75 8.15 9.64
CA LEU A 53 9.35 8.96 10.79
C LEU A 53 7.83 8.98 10.99
N ARG A 54 7.04 9.09 9.91
CA ARG A 54 5.58 8.99 9.99
C ARG A 54 5.10 7.64 10.52
N ARG A 55 5.73 6.53 10.12
CA ARG A 55 5.41 5.19 10.65
C ARG A 55 5.70 5.08 12.14
N MET A 56 6.87 5.57 12.57
CA MET A 56 7.26 5.56 13.99
C MET A 56 6.29 6.37 14.85
N ARG A 57 5.92 7.58 14.42
CA ARG A 57 4.93 8.42 15.12
C ARG A 57 3.57 7.74 15.26
N ARG A 58 3.08 7.08 14.20
CA ARG A 58 1.81 6.33 14.25
C ARG A 58 1.87 5.13 15.18
N ARG A 59 3.02 4.47 15.32
CA ARG A 59 3.19 3.37 16.28
C ARG A 59 3.22 3.85 17.72
N ARG A 60 3.77 5.03 17.98
CA ARG A 60 3.83 5.63 19.32
C ARG A 60 2.45 6.12 19.81
N ASN A 61 1.61 6.57 18.90
CA ASN A 61 0.27 7.09 19.22
C ASN A 61 -0.83 6.01 19.22
N ARG A 62 -0.45 4.74 19.03
CA ARG A 62 -1.33 3.57 19.21
C ARG A 62 -1.03 2.96 20.56
#